data_AF-A0A4T0VTF6-F1
#
_entry.id   AF-A0A4T0VTF6-F1
#
_cell.length_a   1.000
_cell.length_b   1.000
_cell.length_c   1.000
_cell.angle_alpha   90.00
_cell.angle_beta   90.00
_cell.angle_gamma   90.00
#
_symmetry.space_group_name_H-M   'P 1'
#
loop_
_entity.id
_entity.type
_entity.pdbx_description
1 polymer ?
#
loop_
_entity_poly.entity_id
_entity_poly.type
_entity_poly.pdbx_seq_one_letter_code
_entity_poly.pdbx_strand_id
1 'polypeptide(L)'
;MSYEIYTGVWTDWSRGSVQGATITLTARDGGLLLAFIAIFVTFIATRTWRIIVFTAHQILASGGKHDGLYYQRQFILRNISTPMSAAWLFIQQSWYWRRFANRALVRTIPWALGGLVYVGLFAVAAIFSSNISTGASEFRLLKATNCGIFTPADRDAFQSKELFDNQVSSIYSRQCYSDPSSTACKSLPVPSIRWTNQSVDCPFADEVCLGQRGFRMQSEMISSHTHLGINAPEHDRIFYSRETVCAPLVTQPGFSRFINGSEATAFGWPNNVLIKYLYGPRNGQGYTHIYNTYGQSMQIGYNTWAYYALAASNNSAWTPAEALAVEHKDLTLILIAPNSIFHMEPNDDPVFGANVRVVAGGLVT
;
A
#
# COMPACT_ATOMS: atom_id res chain seq x y z
N MET A 1 15.49 -6.76 0.17
CA MET A 1 14.96 -7.17 1.50
C MET A 1 14.06 -8.37 1.29
N SER A 2 14.35 -9.49 1.95
CA SER A 2 13.43 -10.64 1.98
C SER A 2 12.33 -10.33 3.00
N TYR A 3 11.10 -10.15 2.54
CA TYR A 3 9.96 -9.96 3.44
C TYR A 3 9.49 -11.33 3.93
N GLU A 4 9.37 -11.50 5.24
CA GLU A 4 8.79 -12.71 5.83
C GLU A 4 7.29 -12.50 6.02
N ILE A 5 6.47 -13.43 5.54
CA ILE A 5 5.02 -13.38 5.72
C ILE A 5 4.69 -13.96 7.09
N TYR A 6 3.85 -13.27 7.87
CA TYR A 6 3.36 -13.78 9.14
C TYR A 6 2.42 -14.97 8.90
N THR A 7 2.73 -16.11 9.51
CA THR A 7 1.87 -17.29 9.55
C THR A 7 1.22 -17.40 10.93
N GLY A 8 -0.09 -17.56 10.97
CA GLY A 8 -0.87 -17.51 12.20
C GLY A 8 -2.18 -16.75 12.04
N VAL A 9 -2.87 -16.55 13.16
CA VAL A 9 -4.15 -15.83 13.22
C VAL A 9 -3.88 -14.33 13.39
N TRP A 10 -4.54 -13.52 12.59
CA TRP A 10 -4.49 -12.06 12.65
C TRP A 10 -5.82 -11.48 12.17
N THR A 11 -6.00 -10.17 12.33
CA THR A 11 -7.22 -9.48 11.91
C THR A 11 -6.90 -8.48 10.81
N ASP A 12 -7.52 -8.64 9.65
CA ASP A 12 -7.58 -7.60 8.63
C ASP A 12 -8.56 -6.52 9.08
N TRP A 13 -8.02 -5.46 9.67
CA TRP A 13 -8.82 -4.36 10.21
C TRP A 13 -9.53 -3.55 9.12
N SER A 14 -9.23 -3.78 7.85
CA SER A 14 -9.99 -3.22 6.72
C SER A 14 -11.40 -3.81 6.63
N ARG A 15 -11.61 -5.02 7.19
CA ARG A 15 -12.89 -5.73 7.23
C ARG A 15 -13.50 -5.81 8.64
N GLY A 16 -12.92 -5.09 9.59
CA GLY A 16 -13.35 -5.10 10.99
C GLY A 16 -13.00 -6.40 11.73
N SER A 17 -13.39 -6.47 13.00
CA SER A 17 -12.96 -7.54 13.92
C SER A 17 -13.50 -8.94 13.56
N VAL A 18 -14.68 -9.01 12.95
CA VAL A 18 -15.39 -10.27 12.69
C VAL A 18 -15.05 -10.81 11.30
N GLN A 19 -15.32 -10.04 10.24
CA GLN A 19 -15.05 -10.46 8.86
C GLN A 19 -13.57 -10.42 8.51
N GLY A 20 -12.77 -9.65 9.25
CA GLY A 20 -11.32 -9.57 9.09
C GLY A 20 -10.54 -10.68 9.78
N ALA A 21 -11.17 -11.51 10.61
CA ALA A 21 -10.51 -12.62 11.28
C ALA A 21 -9.92 -13.59 10.24
N THR A 22 -8.59 -13.59 10.13
CA THR A 22 -7.85 -14.25 9.06
C THR A 22 -6.80 -15.18 9.65
N ILE A 23 -6.63 -16.35 9.05
CA ILE A 23 -5.52 -17.25 9.34
C ILE A 23 -4.65 -17.37 8.08
N THR A 24 -3.37 -17.06 8.23
CA THR A 24 -2.39 -17.26 7.15
C THR A 24 -1.62 -18.55 7.40
N LEU A 25 -1.69 -19.45 6.42
CA LEU A 25 -1.07 -20.77 6.45
C LEU A 25 -0.08 -20.92 5.28
N THR A 26 0.81 -21.91 5.39
CA THR A 26 1.62 -22.34 4.26
C THR A 26 0.73 -22.93 3.16
N ALA A 27 1.22 -22.98 1.91
CA ALA A 27 0.45 -23.59 0.81
C ALA A 27 0.08 -25.05 1.11
N ARG A 28 0.96 -25.78 1.80
CA ARG A 28 0.73 -27.18 2.20
C ARG A 28 -0.39 -27.27 3.25
N ASP A 29 -0.29 -26.52 4.34
CA ASP A 29 -1.25 -26.60 5.44
C ASP A 29 -2.60 -26.02 5.06
N GLY A 30 -2.61 -24.96 4.23
CA GLY A 30 -3.83 -24.42 3.64
C GLY A 30 -4.55 -25.44 2.76
N GLY A 31 -3.81 -26.19 1.94
CA GLY A 31 -4.36 -27.29 1.15
C GLY A 31 -4.96 -28.41 2.03
N LEU A 32 -4.27 -28.78 3.11
CA LEU A 32 -4.78 -29.76 4.08
C LEU A 32 -6.06 -29.29 4.77
N LEU A 33 -6.12 -28.02 5.19
CA LEU A 33 -7.30 -27.43 5.82
C LEU A 33 -8.49 -27.40 4.84
N LEU A 34 -8.27 -27.00 3.60
CA LEU A 34 -9.32 -26.99 2.57
C LEU A 34 -9.85 -28.40 2.29
N ALA A 35 -8.97 -29.40 2.19
CA ALA A 35 -9.37 -30.79 2.03
C ALA A 35 -10.18 -31.30 3.24
N PHE A 36 -9.75 -30.98 4.46
CA PHE A 36 -10.48 -31.31 5.68
C PHE A 36 -11.87 -30.68 5.69
N ILE A 37 -12.01 -29.39 5.37
CA ILE A 37 -13.30 -28.69 5.30
C ILE A 37 -14.22 -29.35 4.28
N ALA A 38 -13.73 -29.70 3.09
CA ALA A 38 -14.52 -30.36 2.05
C ALA A 38 -15.07 -31.73 2.51
N ILE A 39 -14.22 -32.54 3.16
CA ILE A 39 -14.62 -33.84 3.74
C ILE A 39 -15.63 -33.62 4.87
N PHE A 40 -15.39 -32.63 5.73
CA PHE A 40 -16.26 -32.32 6.87
C PHE A 40 -17.66 -31.87 6.42
N VAL A 41 -17.75 -31.01 5.41
CA VAL A 41 -19.03 -30.60 4.79
C VAL A 41 -19.77 -31.81 4.23
N THR A 42 -19.06 -32.73 3.55
CA THR A 42 -19.65 -33.96 3.00
C THR A 42 -20.17 -34.90 4.11
N PHE A 43 -19.43 -35.00 5.21
CA PHE A 43 -19.85 -35.77 6.38
C PHE A 43 -21.11 -35.18 7.01
N ILE A 44 -21.14 -33.87 7.26
CA ILE A 44 -22.33 -33.16 7.76
C ILE A 44 -23.51 -33.36 6.82
N ALA A 45 -23.32 -33.19 5.50
CA ALA A 45 -24.37 -33.39 4.51
C ALA A 45 -25.02 -34.77 4.62
N THR A 46 -24.21 -35.81 4.81
CA THR A 46 -24.70 -37.18 4.95
C THR A 46 -25.47 -37.40 6.25
N ARG A 47 -24.96 -36.87 7.37
CA ARG A 47 -25.58 -37.03 8.70
C ARG A 47 -26.88 -36.23 8.82
N THR A 48 -26.88 -34.98 8.36
CA THR A 48 -28.06 -34.11 8.38
C THR A 48 -29.18 -34.68 7.53
N TRP A 49 -28.88 -35.29 6.37
CA TRP A 49 -29.89 -35.98 5.57
C TRP A 49 -30.55 -37.11 6.35
N ARG A 50 -29.75 -37.98 6.98
CA ARG A 50 -30.29 -39.10 7.78
C ARG A 50 -31.20 -38.62 8.89
N ILE A 51 -30.83 -37.53 9.58
CA ILE A 51 -31.66 -36.92 10.62
C ILE A 51 -32.97 -36.44 10.02
N ILE A 52 -32.94 -35.65 8.94
CA ILE A 52 -34.15 -35.11 8.28
C ILE A 52 -35.12 -36.22 7.88
N VAL A 53 -34.62 -37.25 7.19
CA VAL A 53 -35.48 -38.31 6.66
C VAL A 53 -36.00 -39.21 7.78
N PHE A 54 -35.19 -39.49 8.82
CA PHE A 54 -35.65 -40.21 9.98
C PHE A 54 -36.71 -39.43 10.78
N THR A 55 -36.50 -38.13 10.99
CA THR A 55 -37.52 -37.26 11.62
C THR A 55 -38.80 -37.24 10.79
N ALA A 56 -38.70 -37.13 9.46
CA ALA A 56 -39.86 -37.24 8.58
C ALA A 56 -40.57 -38.59 8.69
N HIS A 57 -39.82 -39.70 8.76
CA HIS A 57 -40.38 -41.03 9.01
C HIS A 57 -41.19 -41.05 10.31
N GLN A 58 -40.63 -40.54 11.41
CA GLN A 58 -41.29 -40.53 12.72
C GLN A 58 -42.55 -39.66 12.73
N ILE A 59 -42.52 -38.47 12.14
CA ILE A 59 -43.68 -37.55 12.09
C ILE A 59 -44.81 -38.13 11.24
N LEU A 60 -44.46 -38.80 10.13
CA LEU A 60 -45.44 -39.34 9.18
C LEU A 60 -45.91 -40.74 9.53
N ALA A 61 -45.28 -41.40 10.49
CA ALA A 61 -45.67 -42.71 10.98
C ALA A 61 -46.96 -42.59 11.80
N SER A 62 -48.06 -43.05 11.21
CA SER A 62 -49.37 -43.19 11.85
C SER A 62 -49.75 -44.67 11.98
N GLY A 63 -50.45 -45.00 13.06
CA GLY A 63 -51.06 -46.31 13.25
C GLY A 63 -52.24 -46.54 12.29
N GLY A 64 -52.63 -47.81 12.10
CA GLY A 64 -53.79 -48.19 11.29
C GLY A 64 -53.46 -48.83 9.94
N LYS A 65 -54.51 -49.15 9.18
CA LYS A 65 -54.40 -49.75 7.83
C LYS A 65 -54.14 -48.65 6.80
N HIS A 66 -53.01 -48.75 6.10
CA HIS A 66 -52.62 -47.82 5.04
C HIS A 66 -52.43 -48.52 3.69
N ASP A 67 -52.31 -47.76 2.62
CA ASP A 67 -52.06 -48.29 1.27
C ASP A 67 -50.60 -48.71 1.06
N GLY A 68 -50.33 -49.50 0.02
CA GLY A 68 -48.98 -49.95 -0.33
C GLY A 68 -48.00 -48.79 -0.59
N LEU A 69 -48.50 -47.68 -1.16
CA LEU A 69 -47.73 -46.46 -1.39
C LEU A 69 -47.20 -45.87 -0.08
N TYR A 70 -48.03 -45.82 0.97
CA TYR A 70 -47.61 -45.36 2.29
C TYR A 70 -46.48 -46.20 2.87
N TYR A 71 -46.61 -47.53 2.87
CA TYR A 71 -45.58 -48.41 3.44
C TYR A 71 -44.26 -48.35 2.66
N GLN A 72 -44.32 -48.29 1.33
CA GLN A 72 -43.13 -48.07 0.50
C GLN A 72 -42.47 -46.72 0.78
N ARG A 73 -43.26 -45.64 0.96
CA ARG A 73 -42.72 -44.33 1.33
C ARG A 73 -42.02 -44.39 2.68
N GLN A 74 -42.63 -45.01 3.68
CA GLN A 74 -42.03 -45.16 5.02
C GLN A 74 -40.76 -46.01 4.97
N PHE A 75 -40.73 -47.03 4.11
CA PHE A 75 -39.53 -47.84 3.89
C PHE A 75 -38.38 -47.00 3.31
N ILE A 76 -38.67 -46.17 2.29
CA ILE A 76 -37.67 -45.28 1.70
C ILE A 76 -37.16 -44.30 2.77
N LEU A 77 -38.06 -43.66 3.52
CA LEU A 77 -37.68 -42.70 4.55
C LEU A 77 -36.85 -43.33 5.69
N ARG A 78 -37.14 -44.58 6.07
CA ARG A 78 -36.41 -45.23 7.17
C ARG A 78 -35.03 -45.77 6.77
N ASN A 79 -34.90 -46.29 5.55
CA ASN A 79 -33.75 -47.13 5.20
C ASN A 79 -32.80 -46.51 4.17
N ILE A 80 -33.27 -45.54 3.36
CA ILE A 80 -32.45 -45.00 2.27
C ILE A 80 -31.62 -43.82 2.77
N SER A 81 -30.31 -44.06 2.86
CA SER A 81 -29.39 -43.12 3.50
C SER A 81 -28.75 -42.09 2.57
N THR A 82 -28.92 -42.22 1.25
CA THR A 82 -28.37 -41.25 0.29
C THR A 82 -29.50 -40.45 -0.38
N PRO A 83 -29.41 -39.11 -0.43
CA PRO A 83 -30.50 -38.26 -0.91
C PRO A 83 -30.83 -38.49 -2.38
N MET A 84 -29.81 -38.71 -3.22
CA MET A 84 -30.01 -38.96 -4.65
C MET A 84 -30.72 -40.30 -4.91
N SER A 85 -30.39 -41.35 -4.16
CA SER A 85 -31.10 -42.63 -4.32
C SER A 85 -32.53 -42.56 -3.78
N ALA A 86 -32.76 -41.86 -2.67
CA ALA A 86 -34.10 -41.62 -2.15
C ALA A 86 -34.96 -40.85 -3.16
N ALA A 87 -34.42 -39.77 -3.74
CA ALA A 87 -35.10 -39.01 -4.78
C ALA A 87 -35.45 -39.87 -6.00
N TRP A 88 -34.50 -40.67 -6.48
CA TRP A 88 -34.73 -41.60 -7.59
C TRP A 88 -35.84 -42.61 -7.28
N LEU A 89 -35.83 -43.19 -6.08
CA LEU A 89 -36.88 -44.13 -5.64
C LEU A 89 -38.24 -43.45 -5.53
N PHE A 90 -38.31 -42.20 -5.05
CA PHE A 90 -39.57 -41.44 -5.03
C PHE A 90 -40.08 -41.11 -6.44
N ILE A 91 -39.19 -40.82 -7.40
CA ILE A 91 -39.56 -40.64 -8.81
C ILE A 91 -40.13 -41.94 -9.38
N GLN A 92 -39.44 -43.07 -9.18
CA GLN A 92 -39.93 -44.38 -9.62
C GLN A 92 -41.29 -44.70 -8.98
N GLN A 93 -41.42 -44.47 -7.67
CA GLN A 93 -42.66 -44.68 -6.93
C GLN A 93 -43.79 -43.83 -7.50
N SER A 94 -43.52 -42.57 -7.84
CA SER A 94 -44.48 -41.67 -8.47
C SER A 94 -44.96 -42.18 -9.83
N TRP A 95 -44.07 -42.76 -10.62
CA TRP A 95 -44.37 -43.26 -11.97
C TRP A 95 -45.18 -44.55 -11.94
N TYR A 96 -44.76 -45.52 -11.13
CA TYR A 96 -45.43 -46.82 -11.01
C TYR A 96 -46.84 -46.68 -10.42
N TRP A 97 -47.02 -45.86 -9.39
CA TRP A 97 -48.30 -45.72 -8.70
C TRP A 97 -49.24 -44.68 -9.32
N ARG A 98 -48.83 -43.97 -10.39
CA ARG A 98 -49.62 -42.86 -10.99
C ARG A 98 -51.03 -43.25 -11.42
N ARG A 99 -51.28 -44.52 -11.73
CA ARG A 99 -52.59 -45.06 -12.14
C ARG A 99 -53.28 -45.91 -11.07
N PHE A 100 -52.60 -46.25 -9.98
CA PHE A 100 -53.08 -47.23 -8.98
C PHE A 100 -53.39 -46.62 -7.62
N ALA A 101 -52.77 -45.49 -7.25
CA ALA A 101 -53.02 -44.82 -5.97
C ALA A 101 -53.57 -43.41 -6.16
N ASN A 102 -54.52 -43.04 -5.30
CA ASN A 102 -55.08 -41.69 -5.26
C ASN A 102 -53.99 -40.67 -4.89
N ARG A 103 -53.89 -39.61 -5.71
CA ARG A 103 -52.95 -38.49 -5.52
C ARG A 103 -51.49 -38.96 -5.36
N ALA A 104 -51.10 -40.05 -6.04
CA ALA A 104 -49.75 -40.63 -5.95
C ALA A 104 -48.64 -39.60 -6.20
N LEU A 105 -48.80 -38.77 -7.24
CA LEU A 105 -47.83 -37.73 -7.59
C LEU A 105 -47.65 -36.70 -6.47
N VAL A 106 -48.75 -36.18 -5.90
CA VAL A 106 -48.71 -35.20 -4.80
C VAL A 106 -48.08 -35.80 -3.53
N ARG A 107 -48.22 -37.12 -3.31
CA ARG A 107 -47.67 -37.80 -2.13
C ARG A 107 -46.19 -38.16 -2.22
N THR A 108 -45.59 -38.12 -3.42
CA THR A 108 -44.22 -38.62 -3.69
C THR A 108 -43.30 -37.58 -4.31
N ILE A 109 -43.78 -36.76 -5.26
CA ILE A 109 -42.97 -35.73 -5.93
C ILE A 109 -42.36 -34.72 -4.95
N PRO A 110 -43.05 -34.23 -3.90
CA PRO A 110 -42.42 -33.31 -2.95
C PRO A 110 -41.18 -33.89 -2.27
N TRP A 111 -41.15 -35.20 -2.01
CA TRP A 111 -40.00 -35.89 -1.43
C TRP A 111 -38.85 -36.05 -2.43
N ALA A 112 -39.18 -36.36 -3.69
CA ALA A 112 -38.20 -36.38 -4.77
C ALA A 112 -37.54 -35.01 -4.96
N LEU A 113 -38.35 -33.95 -5.05
CA LEU A 113 -37.87 -32.57 -5.15
C LEU A 113 -37.05 -32.17 -3.93
N GLY A 114 -37.52 -32.49 -2.71
CA GLY A 114 -36.78 -32.22 -1.48
C GLY A 114 -35.40 -32.88 -1.46
N GLY A 115 -35.28 -34.14 -1.91
CA GLY A 115 -34.00 -34.83 -2.03
C GLY A 115 -33.08 -34.20 -3.08
N LEU A 116 -33.60 -33.81 -4.25
CA LEU A 116 -32.81 -33.15 -5.29
C LEU A 116 -32.35 -31.76 -4.88
N VAL A 117 -33.23 -30.97 -4.24
CA VAL A 117 -32.89 -29.65 -3.68
C VAL A 117 -31.82 -29.80 -2.60
N TYR A 118 -31.92 -30.81 -1.73
CA TYR A 118 -30.91 -31.09 -0.72
C TYR A 118 -29.53 -31.39 -1.34
N VAL A 119 -29.49 -32.24 -2.38
CA VAL A 119 -28.25 -32.52 -3.12
C VAL A 119 -27.69 -31.23 -3.74
N GLY A 120 -28.55 -30.43 -4.39
CA GLY A 120 -28.15 -29.16 -4.98
C GLY A 120 -27.56 -28.20 -3.96
N LEU A 121 -28.23 -28.00 -2.82
CA LEU A 121 -27.77 -27.11 -1.75
C LEU A 121 -26.41 -27.52 -1.19
N PHE A 122 -26.21 -28.80 -0.90
CA PHE A 122 -24.94 -29.27 -0.36
C PHE A 122 -23.82 -29.36 -1.40
N ALA A 123 -24.15 -29.59 -2.68
CA ALA A 123 -23.18 -29.47 -3.77
C ALA A 123 -22.68 -28.02 -3.91
N VAL A 124 -23.60 -27.05 -3.85
CA VAL A 124 -23.25 -25.62 -3.83
C VAL A 124 -22.40 -25.31 -2.60
N ALA A 125 -22.80 -25.74 -1.40
CA ALA A 125 -22.03 -25.51 -0.18
C ALA A 125 -20.60 -26.09 -0.25
N ALA A 126 -20.42 -27.27 -0.85
CA ALA A 126 -19.10 -27.87 -1.07
C ALA A 126 -18.24 -27.10 -2.08
N ILE A 127 -18.83 -26.52 -3.13
CA ILE A 127 -18.10 -25.64 -4.06
C ILE A 127 -17.66 -24.37 -3.34
N PHE A 128 -18.58 -23.74 -2.60
CA PHE A 128 -18.32 -22.51 -1.86
C PHE A 128 -17.35 -22.69 -0.68
N SER A 129 -17.12 -23.91 -0.18
CA SER A 129 -16.11 -24.13 0.87
C SER A 129 -14.69 -23.77 0.41
N SER A 130 -14.41 -23.83 -0.88
CA SER A 130 -13.12 -23.40 -1.45
C SER A 130 -12.94 -21.87 -1.41
N ASN A 131 -14.04 -21.11 -1.50
CA ASN A 131 -14.05 -19.65 -1.41
C ASN A 131 -13.71 -19.13 -0.01
N ILE A 132 -13.62 -20.00 1.01
CA ILE A 132 -13.11 -19.61 2.32
C ILE A 132 -11.65 -19.11 2.22
N SER A 133 -10.90 -19.55 1.21
CA SER A 133 -9.51 -19.09 0.99
C SER A 133 -9.39 -17.84 0.10
N THR A 134 -10.41 -17.49 -0.71
CA THR A 134 -10.30 -16.41 -1.72
C THR A 134 -10.33 -15.02 -1.10
N GLY A 135 -11.12 -14.83 -0.03
CA GLY A 135 -11.20 -13.58 0.70
C GLY A 135 -9.88 -13.16 1.35
N ALA A 136 -9.03 -14.10 1.76
CA ALA A 136 -7.75 -13.83 2.42
C ALA A 136 -6.59 -13.64 1.45
N SER A 137 -6.84 -13.58 0.13
CA SER A 137 -5.81 -13.74 -0.90
C SER A 137 -5.10 -12.45 -1.36
N GLU A 138 -5.70 -11.27 -1.19
CA GLU A 138 -5.15 -10.01 -1.73
C GLU A 138 -4.00 -9.46 -0.89
N PHE A 139 -4.16 -9.44 0.44
CA PHE A 139 -3.14 -8.95 1.35
C PHE A 139 -2.62 -10.07 2.26
N ARG A 140 -1.35 -9.95 2.68
CA ARG A 140 -0.75 -10.79 3.71
C ARG A 140 -0.11 -9.89 4.73
N LEU A 141 -0.25 -10.27 6.00
CA LEU A 141 0.44 -9.58 7.07
C LEU A 141 1.94 -9.86 6.95
N LEU A 142 2.74 -8.81 6.85
CA LEU A 142 4.18 -8.92 6.92
C LEU A 142 4.61 -9.10 8.37
N LYS A 143 5.52 -10.04 8.61
CA LYS A 143 6.12 -10.23 9.92
C LYS A 143 7.15 -9.13 10.16
N ALA A 144 6.95 -8.39 11.23
CA ALA A 144 7.87 -7.34 11.68
C ALA A 144 9.16 -7.95 12.26
N THR A 145 10.08 -8.41 11.41
CA THR A 145 11.37 -8.95 11.86
C THR A 145 12.38 -7.84 12.14
N ASN A 146 12.45 -6.84 11.26
CA ASN A 146 13.37 -5.70 11.37
C ASN A 146 12.62 -4.38 11.10
N CYS A 147 11.55 -4.12 11.85
CA CYS A 147 10.86 -2.84 11.79
C CYS A 147 11.63 -1.79 12.58
N GLY A 148 11.91 -0.65 11.97
CA GLY A 148 12.62 0.44 12.63
C GLY A 148 13.30 1.37 11.64
N ILE A 149 14.07 2.31 12.18
CA ILE A 149 14.90 3.20 11.39
C ILE A 149 16.11 2.40 10.89
N PHE A 150 16.34 2.42 9.58
CA PHE A 150 17.54 1.82 9.01
C PHE A 150 18.77 2.57 9.52
N THR A 151 19.62 1.89 10.28
CA THR A 151 20.92 2.40 10.70
C THR A 151 21.98 1.87 9.74
N PRO A 152 22.59 2.72 8.90
CA PRO A 152 23.65 2.30 7.99
C PRO A 152 24.88 1.82 8.77
N ALA A 153 25.55 0.78 8.27
CA ALA A 153 26.78 0.26 8.90
C ALA A 153 27.96 1.23 8.76
N ASP A 154 28.02 1.96 7.65
CA ASP A 154 29.04 2.97 7.36
C ASP A 154 28.48 4.05 6.40
N ARG A 155 29.32 5.04 6.08
CA ARG A 155 28.96 6.17 5.21
C ARG A 155 28.63 5.74 3.79
N ASP A 156 29.33 4.74 3.25
CA ASP A 156 29.15 4.29 1.87
C ASP A 156 27.83 3.53 1.74
N ALA A 157 27.49 2.71 2.73
CA ALA A 157 26.20 2.04 2.84
C ALA A 157 25.04 3.05 2.94
N PHE A 158 25.22 4.15 3.68
CA PHE A 158 24.23 5.22 3.77
C PHE A 158 24.01 5.91 2.41
N GLN A 159 25.09 6.37 1.78
CA GLN A 159 25.02 7.04 0.47
C GLN A 159 24.43 6.14 -0.61
N SER A 160 24.84 4.87 -0.64
CA SER A 160 24.30 3.88 -1.58
C SER A 160 22.81 3.67 -1.39
N LYS A 161 22.32 3.66 -0.14
CA LYS A 161 20.90 3.52 0.18
C LYS A 161 20.10 4.75 -0.25
N GLU A 162 20.56 5.95 0.08
CA GLU A 162 19.89 7.19 -0.32
C GLU A 162 19.80 7.31 -1.85
N LEU A 163 20.89 6.98 -2.57
CA LEU A 163 20.89 6.98 -4.04
C LEU A 163 19.89 5.97 -4.60
N PHE A 164 19.87 4.75 -4.05
CA PHE A 164 18.93 3.71 -4.46
C PHE A 164 17.48 4.13 -4.22
N ASP A 165 17.16 4.66 -3.03
CA ASP A 165 15.81 5.10 -2.67
C ASP A 165 15.33 6.25 -3.57
N ASN A 166 16.19 7.23 -3.82
CA ASN A 166 15.88 8.34 -4.73
C ASN A 166 15.62 7.83 -6.15
N GLN A 167 16.42 6.88 -6.64
CA GLN A 167 16.24 6.29 -7.95
C GLN A 167 14.91 5.53 -8.06
N VAL A 168 14.60 4.67 -7.08
CA VAL A 168 13.33 3.92 -7.02
C VAL A 168 12.14 4.88 -6.93
N SER A 169 12.22 5.91 -6.08
CA SER A 169 11.16 6.90 -5.91
C SER A 169 10.92 7.73 -7.18
N SER A 170 12.00 8.11 -7.88
CA SER A 170 11.93 8.84 -9.15
C SER A 170 11.31 8.00 -10.28
N ILE A 171 11.65 6.72 -10.36
CA ILE A 171 11.03 5.79 -11.31
C ILE A 171 9.55 5.63 -10.99
N TYR A 172 9.21 5.40 -9.72
CA TYR A 172 7.83 5.22 -9.29
C TYR A 172 6.98 6.47 -9.57
N SER A 173 7.45 7.67 -9.23
CA SER A 173 6.69 8.91 -9.44
C SER A 173 6.39 9.15 -10.92
N ARG A 174 7.39 8.96 -11.81
CA ARG A 174 7.23 9.11 -13.25
C ARG A 174 6.25 8.11 -13.86
N GLN A 175 6.23 6.88 -13.34
CA GLN A 175 5.37 5.82 -13.86
C GLN A 175 3.94 5.89 -13.30
N CYS A 176 3.78 6.25 -12.03
CA CYS A 176 2.54 6.02 -11.29
C CYS A 176 1.74 7.26 -10.95
N TYR A 177 2.35 8.45 -10.91
CA TYR A 177 1.60 9.66 -10.54
C TYR A 177 0.71 10.15 -11.68
N SER A 178 1.11 9.91 -12.94
CA SER A 178 0.34 10.29 -14.13
C SER A 178 -0.63 9.21 -14.59
N ASP A 179 -0.28 7.92 -14.42
CA ASP A 179 -1.14 6.78 -14.75
C ASP A 179 -1.19 5.77 -13.59
N PRO A 180 -2.12 5.97 -12.63
CA PRO A 180 -2.23 5.12 -11.45
C PRO A 180 -2.81 3.73 -11.75
N SER A 181 -3.24 3.44 -12.99
CA SER A 181 -3.90 2.18 -13.36
C SER A 181 -2.93 1.03 -13.62
N SER A 182 -1.65 1.33 -13.82
CA SER A 182 -0.61 0.34 -14.10
C SER A 182 -0.42 -0.64 -12.93
N THR A 183 -0.26 -1.93 -13.25
CA THR A 183 0.01 -2.98 -12.26
C THR A 183 1.32 -2.76 -11.52
N ALA A 184 2.29 -2.05 -12.13
CA ALA A 184 3.54 -1.67 -11.49
C ALA A 184 3.34 -0.73 -10.27
N CYS A 185 2.20 -0.05 -10.19
CA CYS A 185 1.91 0.94 -9.16
C CYS A 185 1.31 0.35 -7.88
N LYS A 186 1.02 -0.96 -7.87
CA LYS A 186 0.42 -1.68 -6.74
C LYS A 186 1.42 -2.12 -5.66
N SER A 187 2.66 -1.63 -5.72
CA SER A 187 3.68 -1.89 -4.69
C SER A 187 3.42 -1.11 -3.39
N LEU A 188 2.67 -0.01 -3.47
CA LEU A 188 2.21 0.78 -2.33
C LEU A 188 0.68 0.65 -2.19
N PRO A 189 0.12 0.88 -0.98
CA PRO A 189 -1.32 0.79 -0.74
C PRO A 189 -2.14 1.73 -1.62
N VAL A 190 -1.61 2.92 -1.89
CA VAL A 190 -2.17 3.88 -2.84
C VAL A 190 -1.09 4.35 -3.82
N PRO A 191 -1.39 4.54 -5.12
CA PRO A 191 -0.41 4.98 -6.11
C PRO A 191 0.16 6.38 -5.86
N SER A 192 -0.66 7.27 -5.31
CA SER A 192 -0.26 8.62 -4.94
C SER A 192 -1.15 9.14 -3.81
N ILE A 193 -0.62 10.06 -3.01
CA ILE A 193 -1.37 10.78 -1.99
C ILE A 193 -1.87 12.06 -2.64
N ARG A 194 -3.16 12.39 -2.47
CA ARG A 194 -3.71 13.62 -3.05
C ARG A 194 -3.21 14.83 -2.28
N TRP A 195 -2.97 15.91 -3.01
CA TRP A 195 -2.51 17.17 -2.46
C TRP A 195 -3.01 18.33 -3.31
N THR A 196 -3.06 19.50 -2.70
CA THR A 196 -3.43 20.76 -3.34
C THR A 196 -2.24 21.71 -3.34
N ASN A 197 -2.18 22.56 -4.37
CA ASN A 197 -1.19 23.62 -4.44
C ASN A 197 -1.83 25.01 -4.30
N GLN A 198 -1.04 25.97 -3.81
CA GLN A 198 -1.42 27.37 -3.73
C GLN A 198 -0.18 28.27 -3.83
N SER A 199 -0.34 29.42 -4.49
CA SER A 199 0.67 30.48 -4.43
C SER A 199 0.50 31.31 -3.17
N VAL A 200 1.53 31.36 -2.34
CA VAL A 200 1.56 32.07 -1.05
C VAL A 200 2.73 33.05 -1.00
N ASP A 201 2.78 33.91 -0.01
CA ASP A 201 3.94 34.79 0.17
C ASP A 201 5.14 33.98 0.70
N CYS A 202 6.35 34.53 0.53
CA CYS A 202 7.56 33.89 1.04
C CYS A 202 7.50 33.86 2.58
N PRO A 203 7.75 32.70 3.24
CA PRO A 203 7.60 32.57 4.69
C PRO A 203 8.82 33.09 5.47
N PHE A 204 9.83 33.62 4.79
CA PHE A 204 11.10 34.08 5.36
C PHE A 204 11.19 35.61 5.33
N ALA A 205 12.25 36.16 5.91
CA ALA A 205 12.50 37.60 5.84
C ALA A 205 12.66 38.08 4.38
N ASP A 206 12.16 39.29 4.09
CA ASP A 206 12.17 39.85 2.73
C ASP A 206 13.57 39.87 2.09
N GLU A 207 14.62 40.04 2.89
CA GLU A 207 16.01 40.09 2.43
C GLU A 207 16.55 38.75 1.89
N VAL A 208 15.97 37.60 2.27
CA VAL A 208 16.43 36.28 1.81
C VAL A 208 15.54 35.70 0.71
N CYS A 209 14.34 36.25 0.52
CA CYS A 209 13.41 35.82 -0.51
C CYS A 209 13.78 36.39 -1.89
N LEU A 210 13.67 35.60 -2.96
CA LEU A 210 13.94 36.03 -4.35
C LEU A 210 12.89 37.01 -4.93
N GLY A 211 12.05 37.63 -4.08
CA GLY A 211 10.95 38.52 -4.49
C GLY A 211 9.80 37.82 -5.21
N GLN A 212 9.81 36.48 -5.26
CA GLN A 212 8.77 35.67 -5.87
C GLN A 212 7.86 35.03 -4.82
N ARG A 213 6.63 34.72 -5.23
CA ARG A 213 5.66 34.02 -4.37
C ARG A 213 6.16 32.60 -4.08
N GLY A 214 5.97 32.16 -2.84
CA GLY A 214 6.18 30.78 -2.44
C GLY A 214 5.15 29.83 -3.03
N PHE A 215 5.54 28.56 -3.13
CA PHE A 215 4.69 27.46 -3.57
C PHE A 215 4.31 26.61 -2.36
N ARG A 216 3.03 26.67 -1.96
CA ARG A 216 2.46 25.87 -0.88
C ARG A 216 1.91 24.58 -1.43
N MET A 217 2.30 23.47 -0.83
CA MET A 217 1.78 22.13 -1.06
C MET A 217 1.13 21.65 0.23
N GLN A 218 -0.13 21.20 0.15
CA GLN A 218 -0.85 20.65 1.29
C GLN A 218 -1.39 19.27 0.93
N SER A 219 -1.03 18.25 1.69
CA SER A 219 -1.59 16.91 1.52
C SER A 219 -3.02 16.85 2.04
N GLU A 220 -3.79 15.89 1.53
CA GLU A 220 -4.99 15.43 2.22
C GLU A 220 -4.65 14.83 3.60
N MET A 221 -5.68 14.45 4.35
CA MET A 221 -5.49 13.74 5.61
C MET A 221 -5.03 12.30 5.33
N ILE A 222 -3.74 12.04 5.55
CA ILE A 222 -3.10 10.76 5.35
C ILE A 222 -3.46 9.86 6.53
N SER A 223 -4.09 8.73 6.23
CA SER A 223 -4.37 7.65 7.18
C SER A 223 -3.27 6.59 7.14
N SER A 224 -2.74 6.24 8.31
CA SER A 224 -1.75 5.17 8.45
C SER A 224 -2.25 3.84 7.90
N HIS A 225 -3.55 3.58 8.00
CA HIS A 225 -4.15 2.34 7.54
C HIS A 225 -4.36 2.31 6.03
N THR A 226 -5.10 3.27 5.49
CA THR A 226 -5.53 3.22 4.09
C THR A 226 -4.47 3.70 3.11
N HIS A 227 -3.63 4.66 3.50
CA HIS A 227 -2.62 5.23 2.61
C HIS A 227 -1.22 4.62 2.85
N LEU A 228 -0.89 4.29 4.10
CA LEU A 228 0.44 3.76 4.46
C LEU A 228 0.44 2.25 4.70
N GLY A 229 -0.73 1.59 4.69
CA GLY A 229 -0.84 0.12 4.75
C GLY A 229 -0.57 -0.47 6.14
N ILE A 230 -0.58 0.35 7.19
CA ILE A 230 -0.39 -0.11 8.57
C ILE A 230 -1.71 -0.70 9.06
N ASN A 231 -1.76 -2.03 9.14
CA ASN A 231 -2.95 -2.76 9.57
C ASN A 231 -3.19 -2.59 11.08
N ALA A 232 -4.06 -1.65 11.47
CA ALA A 232 -4.36 -1.30 12.86
C ALA A 232 -5.88 -1.11 13.07
N PRO A 233 -6.41 -1.42 14.26
CA PRO A 233 -7.79 -1.14 14.62
C PRO A 233 -8.04 0.37 14.64
N GLU A 234 -9.30 0.80 14.50
CA GLU A 234 -9.64 2.22 14.31
C GLU A 234 -9.06 3.17 15.36
N HIS A 235 -9.02 2.76 16.63
CA HIS A 235 -8.50 3.57 17.73
C HIS A 235 -6.98 3.72 17.74
N ASP A 236 -6.25 2.85 17.03
CA ASP A 236 -4.79 2.89 16.90
C ASP A 236 -4.33 3.51 15.57
N ARG A 237 -5.27 3.97 14.74
CA ARG A 237 -4.94 4.59 13.45
C ARG A 237 -4.41 6.00 13.67
N ILE A 238 -3.32 6.31 12.98
CA ILE A 238 -2.69 7.63 13.00
C ILE A 238 -3.11 8.38 11.75
N PHE A 239 -3.53 9.63 11.95
CA PHE A 239 -3.86 10.55 10.87
C PHE A 239 -2.87 11.71 10.88
N TYR A 240 -2.41 12.09 9.71
CA TYR A 240 -1.40 13.14 9.54
C TYR A 240 -1.68 13.93 8.27
N SER A 241 -1.48 15.24 8.31
CA SER A 241 -1.46 16.08 7.12
C SER A 241 -0.17 16.86 7.11
N ARG A 242 0.42 16.99 5.91
CA ARG A 242 1.65 17.73 5.70
C ARG A 242 1.37 18.98 4.89
N GLU A 243 1.87 20.09 5.40
CA GLU A 243 2.00 21.32 4.64
C GLU A 243 3.49 21.60 4.41
N THR A 244 3.83 22.04 3.19
CA THR A 244 5.19 22.42 2.84
C THR A 244 5.14 23.65 1.95
N VAL A 245 5.82 24.72 2.36
CA VAL A 245 5.97 25.95 1.58
C VAL A 245 7.40 26.02 1.07
N CYS A 246 7.56 26.05 -0.25
CA CYS A 246 8.84 26.20 -0.91
C CYS A 246 8.98 27.65 -1.40
N ALA A 247 10.11 28.30 -1.14
CA ALA A 247 10.41 29.62 -1.68
C ALA A 247 11.85 29.66 -2.21
N PRO A 248 12.07 30.17 -3.44
CA PRO A 248 13.42 30.41 -3.94
C PRO A 248 14.08 31.56 -3.18
N LEU A 249 15.38 31.40 -2.90
CA LEU A 249 16.14 32.32 -2.05
C LEU A 249 17.19 33.09 -2.85
N VAL A 250 17.49 34.32 -2.42
CA VAL A 250 18.62 35.07 -2.98
C VAL A 250 19.94 34.51 -2.47
N THR A 251 20.88 34.36 -3.38
CA THR A 251 22.27 33.98 -3.05
C THR A 251 23.15 35.21 -2.86
N GLN A 252 22.82 36.32 -3.52
CA GLN A 252 23.53 37.59 -3.41
C GLN A 252 22.53 38.75 -3.40
N PRO A 253 22.85 39.84 -2.69
CA PRO A 253 24.00 40.02 -1.79
C PRO A 253 23.83 39.29 -0.44
N GLY A 254 24.91 39.10 0.32
CA GLY A 254 24.85 38.72 1.74
C GLY A 254 24.85 37.21 2.06
N PHE A 255 24.24 36.36 1.23
CA PHE A 255 24.11 34.92 1.52
C PHE A 255 25.16 34.03 0.83
N SER A 256 26.10 34.62 0.10
CA SER A 256 27.26 33.92 -0.44
C SER A 256 28.49 34.83 -0.60
N ARG A 257 29.67 34.22 -0.63
CA ARG A 257 30.91 34.88 -1.01
C ARG A 257 31.83 33.96 -1.79
N PHE A 258 32.54 34.53 -2.76
CA PHE A 258 33.63 33.85 -3.44
C PHE A 258 34.85 33.74 -2.52
N ILE A 259 35.60 32.65 -2.65
CA ILE A 259 36.83 32.37 -1.94
C ILE A 259 37.90 31.99 -2.96
N ASN A 260 39.08 32.60 -2.82
CA ASN A 260 40.25 32.35 -3.65
C ASN A 260 41.55 32.42 -2.81
N GLY A 261 42.67 32.00 -3.41
CA GLY A 261 44.00 32.14 -2.82
C GLY A 261 44.16 31.37 -1.50
N SER A 262 44.69 32.05 -0.47
CA SER A 262 45.09 31.43 0.80
C SER A 262 43.95 30.71 1.53
N GLU A 263 42.73 31.25 1.47
CA GLU A 263 41.57 30.61 2.09
C GLU A 263 41.14 29.35 1.31
N ALA A 264 41.21 29.37 -0.02
CA ALA A 264 40.94 28.18 -0.84
C ALA A 264 42.01 27.10 -0.61
N THR A 265 43.27 27.48 -0.40
CA THR A 265 44.37 26.58 0.00
C THR A 265 44.08 25.87 1.32
N ALA A 266 43.51 26.57 2.31
CA ALA A 266 43.15 25.97 3.60
C ALA A 266 42.07 24.87 3.46
N PHE A 267 41.24 24.93 2.41
CA PHE A 267 40.26 23.89 2.06
C PHE A 267 40.83 22.80 1.14
N GLY A 268 42.12 22.85 0.79
CA GLY A 268 42.77 21.88 -0.09
C GLY A 268 42.61 22.15 -1.59
N TRP A 269 42.12 23.34 -1.97
CA TRP A 269 41.84 23.71 -3.36
C TRP A 269 42.52 25.03 -3.77
N PRO A 270 43.87 25.10 -3.76
CA PRO A 270 44.61 26.36 -3.93
C PRO A 270 44.37 27.06 -5.26
N ASN A 271 44.06 26.30 -6.31
CA ASN A 271 43.90 26.82 -7.68
C ASN A 271 42.43 26.98 -8.10
N ASN A 272 41.47 26.73 -7.20
CA ASN A 272 40.06 26.74 -7.53
C ASN A 272 39.39 27.99 -6.96
N VAL A 273 38.32 28.41 -7.64
CA VAL A 273 37.36 29.37 -7.08
C VAL A 273 36.30 28.58 -6.32
N LEU A 274 36.10 28.91 -5.05
CA LEU A 274 35.06 28.32 -4.23
C LEU A 274 33.97 29.35 -3.96
N ILE A 275 32.74 28.89 -3.76
CA ILE A 275 31.60 29.71 -3.31
C ILE A 275 31.20 29.20 -1.95
N LYS A 276 31.26 30.06 -0.94
CA LYS A 276 30.80 29.79 0.41
C LYS A 276 29.41 30.37 0.59
N TYR A 277 28.44 29.52 0.92
CA TYR A 277 27.06 29.87 1.20
C TYR A 277 26.84 30.07 2.71
N LEU A 278 26.11 31.13 3.06
CA LEU A 278 26.01 31.70 4.41
C LEU A 278 24.57 31.71 4.94
N TYR A 279 23.80 30.66 4.67
CA TYR A 279 22.43 30.48 5.19
C TYR A 279 22.39 29.98 6.66
N GLY A 280 23.47 30.17 7.41
CA GLY A 280 23.61 29.78 8.81
C GLY A 280 24.74 28.77 9.07
N PRO A 281 25.25 28.69 10.31
CA PRO A 281 26.40 27.86 10.66
C PRO A 281 26.10 26.37 10.67
N ARG A 282 27.12 25.54 10.39
CA ARG A 282 27.02 24.08 10.40
C ARG A 282 28.19 23.44 11.16
N ASN A 283 27.92 22.58 12.14
CA ASN A 283 28.93 21.88 12.94
C ASN A 283 30.01 22.83 13.51
N GLY A 284 29.59 23.99 14.01
CA GLY A 284 30.49 25.03 14.52
C GLY A 284 31.23 25.84 13.44
N GLN A 285 31.06 25.52 12.16
CA GLN A 285 31.59 26.31 11.05
C GLN A 285 30.66 27.49 10.76
N GLY A 286 31.21 28.68 10.58
CA GLY A 286 30.46 29.91 10.26
C GLY A 286 29.89 29.97 8.82
N TYR A 287 29.57 28.84 8.21
CA TYR A 287 29.00 28.73 6.87
C TYR A 287 28.15 27.46 6.72
N THR A 288 27.25 27.45 5.73
CA THR A 288 26.35 26.34 5.46
C THR A 288 26.96 25.31 4.53
N HIS A 289 27.49 25.78 3.40
CA HIS A 289 28.04 24.94 2.34
C HIS A 289 29.21 25.63 1.62
N ILE A 290 30.13 24.84 1.09
CA ILE A 290 31.18 25.30 0.17
C ILE A 290 31.02 24.52 -1.13
N TYR A 291 30.80 25.24 -2.22
CA TYR A 291 30.75 24.71 -3.57
C TYR A 291 32.05 25.04 -4.31
N ASN A 292 32.60 24.06 -5.03
CA ASN A 292 33.77 24.26 -5.88
C ASN A 292 33.32 24.48 -7.34
N THR A 293 33.61 25.64 -7.91
CA THR A 293 33.15 25.99 -9.27
C THR A 293 33.80 25.13 -10.36
N TYR A 294 34.88 24.40 -10.04
CA TYR A 294 35.47 23.40 -10.92
C TYR A 294 34.45 22.33 -11.38
N GLY A 295 33.38 22.11 -10.60
CA GLY A 295 32.25 21.27 -11.02
C GLY A 295 31.66 21.63 -12.39
N GLN A 296 31.77 22.89 -12.81
CA GLN A 296 31.31 23.34 -14.13
C GLN A 296 32.10 22.72 -15.29
N SER A 297 33.34 22.27 -15.05
CA SER A 297 34.22 21.68 -16.07
C SER A 297 34.36 20.15 -15.96
N MET A 298 33.69 19.51 -15.00
CA MET A 298 33.87 18.07 -14.73
C MET A 298 32.93 17.15 -15.54
N GLN A 299 32.13 17.68 -16.47
CA GLN A 299 31.11 16.92 -17.21
C GLN A 299 30.13 16.19 -16.30
N ILE A 300 29.83 16.78 -15.14
CA ILE A 300 28.87 16.24 -14.18
C ILE A 300 27.53 16.99 -14.28
N GLY A 301 26.44 16.24 -14.09
CA GLY A 301 25.09 16.79 -14.09
C GLY A 301 24.76 17.56 -12.81
N TYR A 302 23.47 17.79 -12.57
CA TYR A 302 22.99 18.45 -11.35
C TYR A 302 23.44 17.72 -10.08
N ASN A 303 23.92 18.50 -9.11
CA ASN A 303 24.09 18.04 -7.73
C ASN A 303 23.10 18.75 -6.81
N THR A 304 22.64 18.05 -5.79
CA THR A 304 21.77 18.60 -4.77
C THR A 304 22.34 18.33 -3.37
N TRP A 305 22.17 19.29 -2.47
CA TRP A 305 22.48 19.13 -1.05
C TRP A 305 21.31 19.61 -0.23
N ALA A 306 20.90 18.82 0.77
CA ALA A 306 19.83 19.16 1.68
C ALA A 306 20.35 19.35 3.10
N TYR A 307 19.90 20.42 3.74
CA TYR A 307 20.17 20.75 5.13
C TYR A 307 18.86 20.88 5.88
N TYR A 308 18.82 20.31 7.09
CA TYR A 308 17.60 20.21 7.87
C TYR A 308 17.80 20.83 9.25
N ALA A 309 16.82 21.58 9.70
CA ALA A 309 16.67 22.04 11.08
C ALA A 309 15.26 21.70 11.54
N LEU A 310 15.13 20.85 12.55
CA LEU A 310 13.84 20.37 13.05
C LEU A 310 13.45 21.21 14.26
N ALA A 311 12.22 21.72 14.29
CA ALA A 311 11.74 22.58 15.37
C ALA A 311 11.76 21.89 16.74
N ALA A 312 11.58 20.56 16.76
CA ALA A 312 11.56 19.77 17.99
C ALA A 312 12.94 19.29 18.46
N SER A 313 14.01 19.53 17.70
CA SER A 313 15.35 18.99 18.00
C SER A 313 16.41 20.09 18.06
N ASN A 314 17.02 20.25 19.24
CA ASN A 314 18.14 21.17 19.43
C ASN A 314 19.48 20.62 18.92
N ASN A 315 19.50 19.41 18.34
CA ASN A 315 20.74 18.75 17.91
C ASN A 315 20.93 18.77 16.38
N SER A 316 20.41 19.79 15.70
CA SER A 316 20.61 19.94 14.26
C SER A 316 22.05 20.33 13.94
N ALA A 317 22.67 19.59 13.03
CA ALA A 317 24.03 19.90 12.56
C ALA A 317 24.15 21.27 11.90
N TRP A 318 23.03 21.82 11.41
CA TRP A 318 22.92 23.13 10.80
C TRP A 318 21.91 23.97 11.59
N THR A 319 22.28 25.23 11.83
CA THR A 319 21.42 26.23 12.47
C THR A 319 21.08 27.27 11.41
N PRO A 320 19.80 27.49 11.07
CA PRO A 320 19.40 28.46 10.07
C PRO A 320 19.82 29.89 10.46
N ALA A 321 20.14 30.72 9.48
CA ALA A 321 20.30 32.16 9.68
C ALA A 321 18.99 32.78 10.18
N GLU A 322 19.08 33.91 10.89
CA GLU A 322 17.91 34.63 11.43
C GLU A 322 16.86 34.95 10.36
N ALA A 323 17.30 35.33 9.16
CA ALA A 323 16.43 35.60 8.01
C ALA A 323 15.57 34.39 7.58
N LEU A 324 16.00 33.17 7.90
CA LEU A 324 15.30 31.91 7.62
C LEU A 324 14.55 31.37 8.84
N ALA A 325 14.64 32.02 10.00
CA ALA A 325 14.03 31.52 11.22
C ALA A 325 12.50 31.60 11.14
N VAL A 326 11.83 30.46 11.28
CA VAL A 326 10.38 30.37 11.36
C VAL A 326 10.01 29.60 12.62
N GLU A 327 9.19 30.20 13.46
CA GLU A 327 8.84 29.64 14.77
C GLU A 327 8.00 28.35 14.61
N HIS A 328 8.36 27.31 15.37
CA HIS A 328 7.66 26.01 15.41
C HIS A 328 7.49 25.33 14.04
N LYS A 329 8.40 25.55 13.09
CA LYS A 329 8.39 24.90 11.78
C LYS A 329 9.70 24.17 11.52
N ASP A 330 9.59 22.98 10.93
CA ASP A 330 10.75 22.28 10.39
C ASP A 330 11.21 22.97 9.11
N LEU A 331 12.52 23.14 8.97
CA LEU A 331 13.13 23.85 7.87
C LEU A 331 14.06 22.95 7.07
N THR A 332 13.93 23.02 5.75
CA THR A 332 14.80 22.32 4.81
C THR A 332 15.36 23.33 3.83
N LEU A 333 16.68 23.45 3.75
CA LEU A 333 17.37 24.19 2.71
C LEU A 333 17.91 23.20 1.67
N ILE A 334 17.53 23.41 0.41
CA ILE A 334 18.01 22.63 -0.72
C ILE A 334 18.89 23.54 -1.57
N LEU A 335 20.15 23.16 -1.73
CA LEU A 335 21.07 23.79 -2.68
C LEU A 335 21.15 22.93 -3.92
N ILE A 336 21.03 23.56 -5.09
CA ILE A 336 21.09 22.90 -6.39
C ILE A 336 22.23 23.53 -7.19
N ALA A 337 23.19 22.72 -7.62
CA ALA A 337 24.26 23.16 -8.51
C ALA A 337 24.05 22.56 -9.91
N PRO A 338 23.98 23.37 -10.97
CA PRO A 338 23.90 22.88 -12.35
C PRO A 338 25.18 22.21 -12.83
N ASN A 339 26.33 22.52 -12.22
CA ASN A 339 27.64 22.02 -12.64
C ASN A 339 27.86 22.21 -14.15
N SER A 340 28.04 21.15 -14.93
CA SER A 340 28.29 21.20 -16.38
C SER A 340 27.01 21.23 -17.24
N ILE A 341 25.84 21.40 -16.63
CA ILE A 341 24.57 21.50 -17.37
C ILE A 341 24.40 22.90 -17.96
N PHE A 342 24.18 22.94 -19.27
CA PHE A 342 23.79 24.14 -20.01
C PHE A 342 22.36 23.98 -20.52
N HIS A 343 21.58 25.04 -20.45
CA HIS A 343 20.25 25.09 -21.03
C HIS A 343 20.35 25.55 -22.48
N MET A 344 19.80 24.75 -23.40
CA MET A 344 19.76 25.08 -24.84
C MET A 344 18.78 26.21 -25.14
N GLU A 345 17.76 26.36 -24.30
CA GLU A 345 16.74 27.40 -24.36
C GLU A 345 16.72 28.17 -23.03
N PRO A 346 16.29 29.45 -23.01
CA PRO A 346 16.12 30.19 -21.76
C PRO A 346 15.19 29.46 -20.78
N ASN A 347 15.56 29.44 -19.50
CA ASN A 347 14.75 28.85 -18.45
C ASN A 347 14.41 29.90 -17.39
N ASP A 348 13.17 30.39 -17.45
CA ASP A 348 12.62 31.39 -16.53
C ASP A 348 12.25 30.83 -15.16
N ASP A 349 12.46 29.53 -14.90
CA ASP A 349 12.24 28.95 -13.58
C ASP A 349 13.13 29.66 -12.54
N PRO A 350 12.57 30.19 -11.45
CA PRO A 350 13.29 31.01 -10.47
C PRO A 350 14.43 30.29 -9.75
N VAL A 351 14.36 28.97 -9.66
CA VAL A 351 15.38 28.13 -9.01
C VAL A 351 16.62 28.01 -9.90
N PHE A 352 16.43 27.99 -11.23
CA PHE A 352 17.53 27.81 -12.18
C PHE A 352 18.00 29.14 -12.80
N GLY A 353 17.08 30.05 -13.09
CA GLY A 353 17.35 31.40 -13.56
C GLY A 353 18.27 31.45 -14.78
N ALA A 354 18.15 30.49 -15.71
CA ALA A 354 19.09 30.30 -16.82
C ALA A 354 18.75 31.18 -18.03
N ASN A 355 18.73 32.49 -17.81
CA ASN A 355 18.35 33.50 -18.82
C ASN A 355 19.55 34.22 -19.44
N VAL A 356 20.74 34.00 -18.90
CA VAL A 356 21.99 34.58 -19.41
C VAL A 356 22.51 33.72 -20.55
N ARG A 357 22.47 34.25 -21.78
CA ARG A 357 23.05 33.59 -22.95
C ARG A 357 24.57 33.57 -22.83
N VAL A 358 25.15 32.37 -22.79
CA VAL A 358 26.60 32.18 -22.90
C VAL A 358 26.92 31.82 -24.35
N VAL A 359 27.72 32.66 -25.01
CA VAL A 359 28.27 32.32 -26.34
C VAL A 359 29.35 31.29 -26.12
N ALA A 360 29.05 30.01 -26.34
CA ALA A 360 30.07 28.98 -26.41
C ALA A 360 31.01 29.33 -27.56
N GLY A 361 32.27 29.63 -27.24
CA GLY A 361 33.28 29.94 -28.24
C GLY A 361 33.44 28.77 -29.21
N GLY A 362 32.85 28.92 -30.40
CA GLY A 362 33.15 28.15 -31.59
C GLY A 362 32.63 26.71 -31.61
N LEU A 363 31.35 26.53 -31.92
CA LEU A 363 30.90 25.57 -32.94
C LEU A 363 29.45 25.87 -33.29
N VAL A 364 29.27 26.43 -34.48
CA VAL A 364 27.98 26.48 -35.17
C VAL A 364 27.75 25.08 -35.74
N THR A 365 26.68 24.43 -35.30
CA THR A 365 25.86 23.55 -36.15
C THR A 365 24.41 23.69 -35.72
#